data_AF-A0A2A3DL08-F1
#
_entry.id   AF-A0A2A3DL08-F1
#
_cell.length_a   1.000
_cell.length_b   1.000
_cell.length_c   1.000
_cell.angle_alpha   90.00
_cell.angle_beta   90.00
_cell.angle_gamma   90.00
#
_symmetry.space_group_name_H-M   'P 1'
#
loop_
_entity.id
_entity.type
_entity.pdbx_description
1 polymer ?
#
loop_
_entity_poly.entity_id
_entity_poly.type
_entity_poly.pdbx_seq_one_letter_code
_entity_poly.pdbx_strand_id
1 'polypeptide(L)'
;MTISFILNAQAVNDQTNGLQTGDNIDDVFTDTDVAYSSLPATFRTYLETTLGLSNAFPTSIGVATKANSVTVNATAGSQLAGTTFTDGSGGTLDGDDSGLNTVGGKDILLYADGSNTVIGKYDSDGNGSADAIAFVIFKQDSINANATSDQVTFNVVTYVPIFHSSSTDPDDAVNLGNTLKLAATETLNFGFAGAPSGSNLFMTFGDPNSTQIVVVGHHPLNQSQGGNITTGDVLNISQAGSTTSFGVNGNAINPTEGAFITYVTGTNTNFLVPNLDQNEADVEANIDFQNVVNATGASFTVNQTNPGVGPVTVKITAFNTASEPGVNFIDGLTGDTHVAITSFSLTDFVVKTGNTQFTPDASIDANGDLIITGLSTGDKVSWTTGANHNRVLIENISNVDGIAGNDNNTFDIGGFGIVTTSGSSTFVGQQIVIEDDGPTAGIVQGAPTVAHDETAGVQA
;
A
#
# COMPACT_ATOMS: atom_id res chain seq x y z
N MET A 1 -2.43 17.01 3.87
CA MET A 1 -1.23 16.81 3.02
C MET A 1 -1.35 15.43 2.36
N THR A 2 -0.76 15.22 1.19
CA THR A 2 -0.87 13.95 0.42
C THR A 2 0.52 13.34 0.23
N ILE A 3 0.59 12.02 0.02
CA ILE A 3 1.82 11.33 -0.39
C ILE A 3 2.43 12.06 -1.60
N SER A 4 3.75 12.27 -1.55
CA SER A 4 4.50 12.93 -2.63
C SER A 4 5.35 11.94 -3.41
N PHE A 5 5.48 12.17 -4.71
CA PHE A 5 6.35 11.42 -5.60
C PHE A 5 7.35 12.36 -6.24
N ILE A 6 8.63 11.96 -6.23
CA ILE A 6 9.71 12.66 -6.91
C ILE A 6 10.22 11.71 -7.99
N LEU A 7 10.01 12.08 -9.25
CA LEU A 7 10.58 11.38 -10.38
C LEU A 7 12.04 11.79 -10.50
N ASN A 8 12.94 10.80 -10.45
CA ASN A 8 14.38 11.01 -10.57
C ASN A 8 14.80 10.68 -12.01
N ALA A 9 15.94 9.98 -12.17
CA ALA A 9 16.43 9.55 -13.46
C ALA A 9 15.78 8.23 -13.89
N GLN A 10 15.64 8.08 -15.20
CA GLN A 10 14.92 7.00 -15.88
C GLN A 10 15.72 5.69 -15.90
N ALA A 11 15.00 4.57 -16.02
CA ALA A 11 15.54 3.30 -16.50
C ALA A 11 15.48 3.30 -18.03
N VAL A 12 16.65 3.27 -18.66
CA VAL A 12 16.85 3.35 -20.11
C VAL A 12 17.45 2.03 -20.55
N ASN A 13 16.73 1.28 -21.38
CA ASN A 13 17.22 0.05 -22.02
C ASN A 13 17.50 0.33 -23.48
N ASP A 14 18.77 0.32 -23.86
CA ASP A 14 19.19 0.42 -25.26
C ASP A 14 19.11 -1.00 -25.89
N GLN A 15 18.49 -1.09 -27.07
CA GLN A 15 18.35 -2.36 -27.80
C GLN A 15 19.54 -2.65 -28.74
N THR A 16 20.58 -1.81 -28.71
CA THR A 16 21.82 -1.97 -29.44
C THR A 16 22.58 -3.19 -28.91
N ASN A 17 23.14 -3.99 -29.81
CA ASN A 17 23.83 -5.21 -29.40
C ASN A 17 25.11 -4.91 -28.58
N GLY A 18 25.20 -5.53 -27.41
CA GLY A 18 26.25 -5.29 -26.41
C GLY A 18 25.72 -4.44 -25.27
N LEU A 19 26.44 -4.43 -24.14
CA LEU A 19 26.03 -3.66 -22.98
C LEU A 19 26.32 -2.17 -23.19
N GLN A 20 25.28 -1.33 -23.16
CA GLN A 20 25.42 0.11 -23.30
C GLN A 20 25.44 0.75 -21.91
N THR A 21 26.55 1.42 -21.58
CA THR A 21 26.73 2.05 -20.27
C THR A 21 27.35 3.42 -20.44
N GLY A 22 26.60 4.47 -20.14
CA GLY A 22 27.11 5.83 -20.12
C GLY A 22 26.23 6.81 -20.86
N ASP A 23 26.76 8.00 -21.02
CA ASP A 23 26.17 9.13 -21.72
C ASP A 23 27.20 9.54 -22.77
N ASN A 24 26.89 9.39 -24.06
CA ASN A 24 27.67 10.08 -25.08
C ASN A 24 27.22 11.56 -25.09
N ILE A 25 28.11 12.44 -25.56
CA ILE A 25 27.90 13.90 -25.48
C ILE A 25 26.64 14.38 -26.26
N ASP A 26 26.02 13.51 -27.07
CA ASP A 26 24.84 13.80 -27.90
C ASP A 26 23.56 13.07 -27.42
N ASP A 27 23.63 12.25 -26.36
CA ASP A 27 22.51 11.41 -25.95
C ASP A 27 21.51 12.22 -25.10
N VAL A 28 20.22 12.04 -25.35
CA VAL A 28 19.17 12.69 -24.56
C VAL A 28 18.99 11.97 -23.21
N PHE A 29 19.29 10.67 -23.17
CA PHE A 29 19.22 9.85 -21.97
C PHE A 29 20.57 9.19 -21.69
N THR A 30 20.78 8.86 -20.41
CA THR A 30 21.95 8.08 -20.01
C THR A 30 21.54 6.62 -19.91
N ASP A 31 22.21 5.75 -20.65
CA ASP A 31 21.96 4.30 -20.61
C ASP A 31 22.14 3.73 -19.22
N THR A 32 21.25 2.79 -18.91
CA THR A 32 21.26 2.10 -17.61
C THR A 32 21.38 0.60 -17.76
N ASP A 33 21.92 0.14 -18.89
CA ASP A 33 22.03 -1.29 -19.10
C ASP A 33 22.98 -1.92 -18.09
N VAL A 34 22.55 -3.08 -17.62
CA VAL A 34 23.33 -4.02 -16.84
C VAL A 34 23.21 -5.38 -17.49
N ALA A 35 24.18 -6.26 -17.23
CA ALA A 35 24.08 -7.63 -17.72
C ALA A 35 22.81 -8.30 -17.15
N TYR A 36 22.09 -9.09 -17.95
CA TYR A 36 20.90 -9.83 -17.50
C TYR A 36 21.15 -10.63 -16.19
N SER A 37 22.35 -11.18 -16.01
CA SER A 37 22.76 -11.91 -14.81
C SER A 37 22.83 -11.07 -13.52
N SER A 38 22.77 -9.74 -13.62
CA SER A 38 22.81 -8.81 -12.47
C SER A 38 21.43 -8.57 -11.84
N LEU A 39 20.34 -8.87 -12.55
CA LEU A 39 18.99 -8.81 -12.02
C LEU A 39 18.86 -9.69 -10.76
N PRO A 40 17.92 -9.44 -9.83
CA PRO A 40 17.69 -10.32 -8.69
C PRO A 40 17.45 -11.78 -9.13
N ALA A 41 18.06 -12.75 -8.43
CA ALA A 41 17.97 -14.17 -8.82
C ALA A 41 16.52 -14.70 -8.80
N THR A 42 15.71 -14.22 -7.86
CA THR A 42 14.27 -14.53 -7.77
C THR A 42 13.52 -13.99 -8.99
N PHE A 43 13.84 -12.76 -9.43
CA PHE A 43 13.24 -12.17 -10.62
C PHE A 43 13.61 -12.93 -11.89
N ARG A 44 14.89 -13.28 -12.08
CA ARG A 44 15.30 -14.12 -13.23
C ARG A 44 14.63 -15.49 -13.23
N THR A 45 14.48 -16.12 -12.06
CA THR A 45 13.78 -17.40 -11.93
C THR A 45 12.32 -17.26 -12.35
N TYR A 46 11.66 -16.17 -11.96
CA TYR A 46 10.31 -15.85 -12.40
C TYR A 46 10.23 -15.69 -13.93
N LEU A 47 11.11 -14.89 -14.55
CA LEU A 47 11.15 -14.71 -16.02
C LEU A 47 11.34 -16.04 -16.76
N GLU A 48 12.31 -16.86 -16.35
CA GLU A 48 12.69 -18.08 -17.08
C GLU A 48 11.77 -19.25 -16.80
N THR A 49 11.33 -19.43 -15.55
CA THR A 49 10.57 -20.62 -15.13
C THR A 49 9.08 -20.37 -15.07
N THR A 50 8.65 -19.19 -14.59
CA THR A 50 7.21 -18.89 -14.46
C THR A 50 6.65 -18.40 -15.79
N LEU A 51 7.33 -17.47 -16.44
CA LEU A 51 6.91 -16.94 -17.75
C LEU A 51 7.46 -17.74 -18.94
N GLY A 52 8.43 -18.62 -18.72
CA GLY A 52 9.00 -19.47 -19.79
C GLY A 52 9.83 -18.69 -20.82
N LEU A 53 10.36 -17.54 -20.45
CA LEU A 53 11.02 -16.63 -21.39
C LEU A 53 12.50 -16.99 -21.61
N SER A 54 12.95 -16.88 -22.85
CA SER A 54 14.36 -17.04 -23.22
C SER A 54 15.16 -15.80 -22.85
N ASN A 55 16.31 -15.98 -22.20
CA ASN A 55 17.22 -14.89 -21.88
C ASN A 55 18.14 -14.48 -23.05
N ALA A 56 18.01 -15.09 -24.23
CA ALA A 56 18.91 -14.86 -25.36
C ALA A 56 18.92 -13.39 -25.82
N PHE A 57 17.74 -12.79 -26.02
CA PHE A 57 17.62 -11.39 -26.44
C PHE A 57 18.09 -10.43 -25.32
N PRO A 58 17.59 -10.50 -24.07
CA PRO A 58 18.11 -9.71 -22.96
C PRO A 58 19.62 -9.86 -22.68
N THR A 59 20.21 -11.01 -23.01
CA THR A 59 21.67 -11.21 -22.86
C THR A 59 22.46 -10.53 -23.98
N SER A 60 21.87 -10.39 -25.16
CA SER A 60 22.51 -9.79 -26.34
C SER A 60 22.64 -8.28 -26.22
N ILE A 61 21.58 -7.62 -25.73
CA ILE A 61 21.47 -6.16 -25.65
C ILE A 61 21.67 -5.62 -24.22
N GLY A 62 21.49 -6.46 -23.20
CA GLY A 62 21.44 -6.00 -21.81
C GLY A 62 20.01 -5.78 -21.31
N VAL A 63 19.90 -5.31 -20.07
CA VAL A 63 18.63 -4.94 -19.43
C VAL A 63 18.80 -3.67 -18.64
N ALA A 64 17.79 -2.81 -18.56
CA ALA A 64 17.90 -1.59 -17.77
C ALA A 64 17.71 -1.87 -16.28
N THR A 65 18.54 -1.25 -15.44
CA THR A 65 18.29 -1.16 -14.00
C THR A 65 18.59 0.24 -13.50
N LYS A 66 17.59 0.92 -12.93
CA LYS A 66 17.77 2.24 -12.34
C LYS A 66 17.31 2.31 -10.90
N ALA A 67 18.29 2.36 -10.01
CA ALA A 67 18.07 2.60 -8.59
C ALA A 67 17.42 3.96 -8.35
N ASN A 68 16.44 4.01 -7.44
CA ASN A 68 15.73 5.22 -7.05
C ASN A 68 15.20 6.01 -8.26
N SER A 69 14.56 5.35 -9.22
CA SER A 69 13.85 6.02 -10.32
C SER A 69 12.71 6.91 -9.80
N VAL A 70 12.11 6.51 -8.68
CA VAL A 70 11.07 7.29 -8.00
C VAL A 70 11.34 7.29 -6.49
N THR A 71 11.33 8.47 -5.88
CA THR A 71 11.23 8.60 -4.41
C THR A 71 9.79 8.86 -4.03
N VAL A 72 9.24 8.05 -3.12
CA VAL A 72 7.90 8.21 -2.55
C VAL A 72 8.04 8.68 -1.11
N ASN A 73 7.32 9.72 -0.69
CA ASN A 73 7.30 10.14 0.72
C ASN A 73 5.87 10.13 1.25
N ALA A 74 5.69 9.48 2.41
CA ALA A 74 4.42 9.47 3.13
C ALA A 74 4.00 10.90 3.52
N THR A 75 2.70 11.06 3.77
CA THR A 75 2.18 12.25 4.42
C THR A 75 2.84 12.42 5.80
N ALA A 76 3.05 13.66 6.24
CA ALA A 76 3.57 13.93 7.58
C ALA A 76 2.69 13.23 8.65
N GLY A 77 3.32 12.48 9.55
CA GLY A 77 2.63 11.68 10.57
C GLY A 77 2.21 10.27 10.13
N SER A 78 2.33 9.93 8.85
CA SER A 78 2.03 8.61 8.29
C SER A 78 3.30 7.80 8.00
N GLN A 79 3.13 6.51 7.73
CA GLN A 79 4.18 5.59 7.28
C GLN A 79 3.76 4.97 5.94
N LEU A 80 4.68 4.75 5.00
CA LEU A 80 4.35 4.02 3.77
C LEU A 80 4.00 2.56 4.08
N ALA A 81 2.89 2.10 3.52
CA ALA A 81 2.43 0.72 3.64
C ALA A 81 2.80 -0.12 2.40
N GLY A 82 2.99 0.53 1.25
CA GLY A 82 3.28 -0.16 -0.01
C GLY A 82 3.21 0.77 -1.21
N THR A 83 3.81 0.32 -2.31
CA THR A 83 3.63 0.90 -3.65
C THR A 83 3.14 -0.16 -4.63
N THR A 84 2.39 0.23 -5.64
CA THR A 84 1.85 -0.70 -6.65
C THR A 84 1.71 -0.02 -8.01
N PHE A 85 1.86 -0.78 -9.09
CA PHE A 85 1.57 -0.28 -10.43
C PHE A 85 0.07 -0.27 -10.71
N THR A 86 -0.42 0.78 -11.36
CA THR A 86 -1.83 0.93 -11.75
C THR A 86 -1.96 1.47 -13.16
N ASP A 87 -3.15 1.31 -13.75
CA ASP A 87 -3.55 1.96 -15.00
C ASP A 87 -3.68 3.50 -14.84
N GLY A 88 -4.05 4.18 -15.94
CA GLY A 88 -4.28 5.62 -15.96
C GLY A 88 -5.46 6.10 -15.08
N SER A 89 -6.42 5.25 -14.78
CA SER A 89 -7.58 5.49 -13.92
C SER A 89 -7.33 5.11 -12.44
N GLY A 90 -6.20 4.47 -12.12
CA GLY A 90 -5.86 3.95 -10.79
C GLY A 90 -6.32 2.52 -10.52
N GLY A 91 -6.81 1.81 -11.55
CA GLY A 91 -7.19 0.39 -11.50
C GLY A 91 -6.02 -0.57 -11.79
N THR A 92 -6.34 -1.86 -11.85
CA THR A 92 -5.39 -2.92 -12.20
C THR A 92 -5.13 -2.90 -13.70
N LEU A 93 -3.86 -3.09 -14.11
CA LEU A 93 -3.53 -3.26 -15.52
C LEU A 93 -4.04 -4.62 -16.02
N ASP A 94 -5.00 -4.62 -16.94
CA ASP A 94 -5.69 -5.84 -17.40
C ASP A 94 -5.86 -5.93 -18.93
N GLY A 95 -4.97 -5.25 -19.65
CA GLY A 95 -4.98 -5.12 -21.11
C GLY A 95 -4.93 -3.68 -21.59
N ASP A 96 -4.49 -2.75 -20.74
CA ASP A 96 -4.35 -1.34 -21.09
C ASP A 96 -3.33 -1.13 -22.20
N ASP A 97 -3.64 -0.25 -23.14
CA ASP A 97 -2.71 0.10 -24.21
C ASP A 97 -1.45 0.76 -23.64
N SER A 98 -0.28 0.20 -23.96
CA SER A 98 1.01 0.76 -23.55
C SER A 98 1.38 2.04 -24.31
N GLY A 99 0.77 2.26 -25.49
CA GLY A 99 1.17 3.26 -26.47
C GLY A 99 2.39 2.86 -27.30
N LEU A 100 2.90 1.64 -27.11
CA LEU A 100 4.05 1.09 -27.82
C LEU A 100 3.64 -0.05 -28.76
N ASN A 101 4.43 -0.21 -29.81
CA ASN A 101 4.28 -1.28 -30.78
C ASN A 101 5.57 -2.09 -30.86
N THR A 102 5.46 -3.37 -31.20
CA THR A 102 6.62 -4.12 -31.72
C THR A 102 7.01 -3.59 -33.10
N VAL A 103 8.25 -3.83 -33.54
CA VAL A 103 8.68 -3.49 -34.93
C VAL A 103 7.76 -4.13 -36.00
N GLY A 104 7.11 -5.26 -35.68
CA GLY A 104 6.10 -5.90 -36.53
C GLY A 104 4.75 -5.17 -36.62
N GLY A 105 4.61 -4.01 -35.98
CA GLY A 105 3.38 -3.21 -35.97
C GLY A 105 2.29 -3.77 -35.07
N LYS A 106 2.62 -4.64 -34.12
CA LYS A 106 1.66 -5.19 -33.14
C LYS A 106 1.60 -4.31 -31.90
N ASP A 107 0.40 -3.92 -31.50
CA ASP A 107 0.15 -3.17 -30.27
C ASP A 107 0.58 -3.99 -29.05
N ILE A 108 1.17 -3.32 -28.06
CA ILE A 108 1.58 -3.93 -26.80
C ILE A 108 0.61 -3.47 -25.71
N LEU A 109 0.01 -4.42 -25.00
CA LEU A 109 -0.92 -4.21 -23.90
C LEU A 109 -0.27 -4.54 -22.56
N LEU A 110 -0.59 -3.78 -21.52
CA LEU A 110 -0.03 -3.89 -20.18
C LEU A 110 -0.92 -4.76 -19.28
N TYR A 111 -0.29 -5.69 -18.58
CA TYR A 111 -0.93 -6.55 -17.58
C TYR A 111 -0.13 -6.52 -16.27
N ALA A 112 -0.81 -6.36 -15.14
CA ALA A 112 -0.21 -6.51 -13.84
C ALA A 112 -0.03 -8.00 -13.51
N ASP A 113 1.16 -8.37 -12.99
CA ASP A 113 1.37 -9.63 -12.30
C ASP A 113 1.78 -9.36 -10.85
N GLY A 114 0.77 -9.28 -9.99
CA GLY A 114 0.90 -8.79 -8.63
C GLY A 114 1.24 -7.29 -8.56
N SER A 115 1.72 -6.82 -7.40
CA SER A 115 1.93 -5.39 -7.15
C SER A 115 3.21 -4.83 -7.77
N ASN A 116 4.18 -5.69 -8.10
CA ASN A 116 5.55 -5.28 -8.42
C ASN A 116 5.94 -5.49 -9.89
N THR A 117 5.11 -6.18 -10.67
CA THR A 117 5.46 -6.58 -12.03
C THR A 117 4.41 -6.12 -13.02
N VAL A 118 4.87 -5.58 -14.15
CA VAL A 118 4.05 -5.29 -15.32
C VAL A 118 4.62 -6.05 -16.51
N ILE A 119 3.74 -6.68 -17.27
CA ILE A 119 4.06 -7.45 -18.47
C ILE A 119 3.46 -6.72 -19.67
N GLY A 120 4.30 -6.34 -20.63
CA GLY A 120 3.86 -5.88 -21.95
C GLY A 120 3.65 -7.08 -22.85
N LYS A 121 2.40 -7.38 -23.22
CA LYS A 121 2.02 -8.52 -24.06
C LYS A 121 1.51 -8.05 -25.41
N TYR A 122 1.69 -8.86 -26.45
CA TYR A 122 1.18 -8.56 -27.79
C TYR A 122 0.63 -9.82 -28.46
N ASP A 123 -0.18 -9.62 -29.50
CA ASP A 123 -0.79 -10.67 -30.32
C ASP A 123 0.15 -11.05 -31.47
N SER A 124 0.90 -12.14 -31.25
CA SER A 124 1.99 -12.54 -32.15
C SER A 124 1.49 -13.09 -33.49
N ASP A 125 0.29 -13.67 -33.54
CA ASP A 125 -0.27 -14.31 -34.74
C ASP A 125 -1.48 -13.55 -35.34
N GLY A 126 -1.99 -12.52 -34.66
CA GLY A 126 -3.14 -11.72 -35.10
C GLY A 126 -4.49 -12.36 -34.80
N ASN A 127 -4.58 -13.31 -33.87
CA ASN A 127 -5.82 -14.01 -33.53
C ASN A 127 -6.73 -13.26 -32.54
N GLY A 128 -6.30 -12.09 -32.05
CA GLY A 128 -7.00 -11.26 -31.08
C GLY A 128 -6.68 -11.57 -29.62
N SER A 129 -5.72 -12.46 -29.34
CA SER A 129 -5.25 -12.79 -27.99
C SER A 129 -3.79 -12.40 -27.81
N ALA A 130 -3.48 -11.67 -26.74
CA ALA A 130 -2.10 -11.34 -26.38
C ALA A 130 -1.38 -12.58 -25.80
N ASP A 131 -0.62 -13.26 -26.66
CA ASP A 131 -0.02 -14.57 -26.42
C ASP A 131 1.52 -14.56 -26.33
N ALA A 132 2.15 -13.42 -26.65
CA ALA A 132 3.59 -13.21 -26.53
C ALA A 132 3.92 -12.03 -25.61
N ILE A 133 5.17 -11.96 -25.13
CA ILE A 133 5.67 -10.93 -24.22
C ILE A 133 6.72 -10.09 -24.96
N ALA A 134 6.51 -8.77 -24.98
CA ALA A 134 7.44 -7.81 -25.55
C ALA A 134 8.46 -7.31 -24.52
N PHE A 135 8.00 -7.02 -23.30
CA PHE A 135 8.85 -6.63 -22.19
C PHE A 135 8.25 -6.99 -20.83
N VAL A 136 9.10 -7.00 -19.80
CA VAL A 136 8.70 -7.11 -18.40
C VAL A 136 9.36 -5.99 -17.61
N ILE A 137 8.56 -5.27 -16.82
CA ILE A 137 9.00 -4.24 -15.89
C ILE A 137 8.82 -4.77 -14.47
N PHE A 138 9.85 -4.66 -13.66
CA PHE A 138 9.82 -5.07 -12.25
C PHE A 138 10.32 -3.94 -11.36
N LYS A 139 9.52 -3.57 -10.36
CA LYS A 139 9.95 -2.65 -9.32
C LYS A 139 10.50 -3.40 -8.11
N GLN A 140 11.54 -2.82 -7.53
CA GLN A 140 12.02 -3.15 -6.19
C GLN A 140 11.78 -1.93 -5.30
N ASP A 141 11.12 -2.14 -4.18
CA ASP A 141 10.92 -1.17 -3.11
C ASP A 141 11.73 -1.57 -1.87
N SER A 142 12.03 -0.59 -1.02
CA SER A 142 12.78 -0.76 0.24
C SER A 142 11.94 -0.34 1.45
N ILE A 143 10.64 -0.62 1.40
CA ILE A 143 9.71 -0.28 2.48
C ILE A 143 9.96 -1.20 3.68
N ASN A 144 10.52 -0.62 4.75
CA ASN A 144 10.65 -1.27 6.05
C ASN A 144 9.55 -0.78 7.01
N ALA A 145 9.34 -1.48 8.12
CA ALA A 145 8.45 -1.01 9.18
C ALA A 145 8.85 0.40 9.65
N ASN A 146 7.89 1.32 9.72
CA ASN A 146 8.10 2.75 10.01
C ASN A 146 8.76 3.59 8.92
N ALA A 147 8.89 3.09 7.68
CA ALA A 147 9.40 3.89 6.58
C ALA A 147 8.45 5.06 6.26
N THR A 148 8.97 6.29 6.30
CA THR A 148 8.27 7.50 5.85
C THR A 148 8.64 7.87 4.41
N SER A 149 9.58 7.15 3.81
CA SER A 149 10.06 7.33 2.45
C SER A 149 10.47 5.98 1.85
N ASP A 150 10.31 5.85 0.54
CA ASP A 150 10.71 4.69 -0.26
C ASP A 150 11.46 5.14 -1.52
N GLN A 151 12.41 4.32 -1.95
CA GLN A 151 13.16 4.51 -3.19
C GLN A 151 12.88 3.34 -4.11
N VAL A 152 12.08 3.60 -5.14
CA VAL A 152 11.63 2.58 -6.08
C VAL A 152 12.65 2.46 -7.20
N THR A 153 13.18 1.25 -7.36
CA THR A 153 14.11 0.86 -8.42
C THR A 153 13.35 0.18 -9.54
N PHE A 154 13.52 0.63 -10.78
CA PHE A 154 12.94 -0.04 -11.95
C PHE A 154 13.95 -0.92 -12.65
N ASN A 155 13.49 -2.10 -13.08
CA ASN A 155 14.22 -3.05 -13.91
C ASN A 155 13.36 -3.28 -15.15
N VAL A 156 13.94 -3.13 -16.34
CA VAL A 156 13.23 -3.28 -17.63
C VAL A 156 13.94 -4.35 -18.44
N VAL A 157 13.20 -5.35 -18.89
CA VAL A 157 13.70 -6.45 -19.70
C VAL A 157 12.87 -6.53 -20.97
N THR A 158 13.48 -6.26 -22.13
CA THR A 158 12.83 -6.42 -23.43
C THR A 158 13.12 -7.80 -24.02
N TYR A 159 12.20 -8.34 -24.80
CA TYR A 159 12.28 -9.68 -25.42
C TYR A 159 12.11 -9.65 -26.94
N VAL A 160 11.65 -8.52 -27.46
CA VAL A 160 11.53 -8.24 -28.90
C VAL A 160 11.92 -6.79 -29.17
N PRO A 161 12.33 -6.46 -30.40
CA PRO A 161 12.52 -5.09 -30.82
C PRO A 161 11.22 -4.27 -30.71
N ILE A 162 11.33 -3.10 -30.10
CA ILE A 162 10.25 -2.11 -29.99
C ILE A 162 10.31 -1.18 -31.20
N PHE A 163 9.15 -0.70 -31.65
CA PHE A 163 9.08 0.18 -32.80
C PHE A 163 9.47 1.61 -32.44
N HIS A 164 10.41 2.15 -33.21
CA HIS A 164 10.84 3.55 -33.16
C HIS A 164 10.54 4.24 -34.49
N SER A 165 10.31 5.55 -34.44
CA SER A 165 9.82 6.30 -35.60
C SER A 165 10.94 6.77 -36.54
N SER A 166 12.16 6.88 -36.00
CA SER A 166 13.36 7.37 -36.68
C SER A 166 14.41 6.27 -36.80
N SER A 167 14.41 5.53 -37.91
CA SER A 167 15.40 4.46 -38.16
C SER A 167 16.83 4.96 -38.48
N THR A 168 17.12 6.24 -38.24
CA THR A 168 18.42 6.88 -38.51
C THR A 168 19.04 7.51 -37.28
N ASP A 169 18.30 7.53 -36.18
CA ASP A 169 18.73 8.09 -34.91
C ASP A 169 18.91 6.91 -33.95
N PRO A 170 20.15 6.52 -33.61
CA PRO A 170 20.37 5.41 -32.69
C PRO A 170 19.74 5.66 -31.32
N ASP A 171 19.57 6.92 -30.95
CA ASP A 171 19.07 7.34 -29.65
C ASP A 171 17.58 7.73 -29.73
N ASP A 172 16.86 7.29 -30.79
CA ASP A 172 15.40 7.40 -30.82
C ASP A 172 14.85 6.61 -29.64
N ALA A 173 14.05 7.27 -28.82
CA ALA A 173 13.62 6.77 -27.53
C ALA A 173 12.10 6.77 -27.44
N VAL A 174 11.53 5.64 -27.04
CA VAL A 174 10.12 5.52 -26.70
C VAL A 174 9.94 5.24 -25.21
N ASN A 175 8.79 5.62 -24.67
CA ASN A 175 8.44 5.38 -23.27
C ASN A 175 6.94 5.12 -23.13
N LEU A 176 6.53 4.67 -21.95
CA LEU A 176 5.13 4.38 -21.65
C LEU A 176 4.31 5.65 -21.34
N GLY A 177 4.91 6.83 -21.32
CA GLY A 177 4.22 8.11 -21.10
C GLY A 177 3.24 8.09 -19.93
N ASN A 178 1.96 8.33 -20.25
CA ASN A 178 0.85 8.37 -19.29
C ASN A 178 0.05 7.05 -19.24
N THR A 179 0.60 5.91 -19.64
CA THR A 179 -0.11 4.62 -19.63
C THR A 179 0.17 3.81 -18.36
N LEU A 180 1.25 4.13 -17.64
CA LEU A 180 1.65 3.47 -16.40
C LEU A 180 1.75 4.44 -15.23
N LYS A 181 1.08 4.12 -14.11
CA LYS A 181 1.18 4.85 -12.85
C LYS A 181 1.83 4.02 -11.75
N LEU A 182 2.44 4.71 -10.80
CA LEU A 182 2.84 4.17 -9.49
C LEU A 182 1.94 4.80 -8.43
N ALA A 183 1.19 3.96 -7.73
CA ALA A 183 0.36 4.34 -6.60
C ALA A 183 1.04 3.96 -5.28
N ALA A 184 0.69 4.66 -4.21
CA ALA A 184 1.21 4.38 -2.87
C ALA A 184 0.09 4.43 -1.82
N THR A 185 0.24 3.57 -0.82
CA THR A 185 -0.61 3.51 0.37
C THR A 185 0.18 3.88 1.61
N GLU A 186 -0.49 4.42 2.62
CA GLU A 186 0.12 4.74 3.90
C GLU A 186 -0.68 4.18 5.08
N THR A 187 0.00 3.91 6.18
CA THR A 187 -0.58 3.62 7.49
C THR A 187 -0.51 4.87 8.35
N LEU A 188 -1.64 5.22 8.96
CA LEU A 188 -1.74 6.24 10.01
C LEU A 188 -1.97 5.53 11.35
N ASN A 189 -1.21 5.92 12.38
CA ASN A 189 -1.35 5.38 13.72
C ASN A 189 -1.82 6.48 14.68
N PHE A 190 -2.78 6.15 15.52
CA PHE A 190 -3.39 7.02 16.51
C PHE A 190 -3.01 6.53 17.91
N GLY A 191 -2.35 7.40 18.67
CA GLY A 191 -2.09 7.21 20.09
C GLY A 191 -3.07 8.02 20.93
N PHE A 192 -3.32 7.57 22.16
CA PHE A 192 -4.34 8.16 23.04
C PHE A 192 -3.77 9.07 24.13
N ALA A 193 -2.50 9.45 24.01
CA ALA A 193 -1.82 10.31 24.97
C ALA A 193 -2.43 11.72 24.99
N GLY A 194 -2.53 12.30 26.20
CA GLY A 194 -3.01 13.67 26.39
C GLY A 194 -4.53 13.83 26.39
N ALA A 195 -5.30 12.75 26.26
CA ALA A 195 -6.75 12.82 26.39
C ALA A 195 -7.18 13.14 27.84
N PRO A 196 -8.28 13.89 28.02
CA PRO A 196 -8.79 14.24 29.33
C PRO A 196 -9.19 12.97 30.11
N SER A 197 -8.97 12.99 31.42
CA SER A 197 -9.41 11.92 32.31
C SER A 197 -10.91 12.03 32.60
N GLY A 198 -11.48 10.98 33.20
CA GLY A 198 -12.90 10.93 33.54
C GLY A 198 -13.73 10.13 32.54
N SER A 199 -15.05 10.27 32.65
CA SER A 199 -16.02 9.73 31.69
C SER A 199 -16.33 10.80 30.67
N ASN A 200 -16.30 10.43 29.40
CA ASN A 200 -16.45 11.34 28.26
C ASN A 200 -17.40 10.71 27.26
N LEU A 201 -18.29 11.49 26.62
CA LEU A 201 -19.15 10.96 25.55
C LEU A 201 -18.33 10.54 24.33
N PHE A 202 -17.40 11.39 23.91
CA PHE A 202 -16.55 11.15 22.75
C PHE A 202 -15.10 11.53 23.03
N MET A 203 -14.21 11.07 22.15
CA MET A 203 -12.83 11.53 22.06
C MET A 203 -12.46 11.71 20.60
N THR A 204 -11.72 12.77 20.28
CA THR A 204 -11.14 12.94 18.95
C THR A 204 -9.62 12.95 19.04
N PHE A 205 -8.95 12.07 18.27
CA PHE A 205 -7.50 11.93 18.24
C PHE A 205 -6.95 12.14 16.83
N GLY A 206 -5.72 12.65 16.71
CA GLY A 206 -5.01 12.74 15.43
C GLY A 206 -4.29 14.08 15.24
N ASP A 207 -3.83 14.32 14.01
CA ASP A 207 -3.16 15.57 13.62
C ASP A 207 -4.18 16.50 12.94
N PRO A 208 -4.32 17.78 13.35
CA PRO A 208 -5.30 18.70 12.77
C PRO A 208 -5.12 18.98 11.27
N ASN A 209 -3.95 18.66 10.68
CA ASN A 209 -3.63 18.83 9.27
C ASN A 209 -3.68 17.51 8.46
N SER A 210 -4.12 16.42 9.10
CA SER A 210 -4.21 15.08 8.52
C SER A 210 -5.59 14.44 8.79
N THR A 211 -5.65 13.12 8.85
CA THR A 211 -6.80 12.35 9.33
C THR A 211 -6.85 12.35 10.86
N GLN A 212 -8.05 12.37 11.41
CA GLN A 212 -8.36 12.15 12.83
C GLN A 212 -9.27 10.92 12.99
N ILE A 213 -9.47 10.49 14.22
CA ILE A 213 -10.50 9.52 14.58
C ILE A 213 -11.41 10.08 15.67
N VAL A 214 -12.71 9.91 15.51
CA VAL A 214 -13.71 10.11 16.56
C VAL A 214 -14.05 8.75 17.17
N VAL A 215 -13.95 8.63 18.47
CA VAL A 215 -14.27 7.42 19.23
C VAL A 215 -15.49 7.69 20.10
N VAL A 216 -16.44 6.76 20.11
CA VAL A 216 -17.60 6.73 21.03
C VAL A 216 -17.85 5.29 21.48
N GLY A 217 -18.58 5.08 22.58
CA GLY A 217 -19.05 3.74 22.97
C GLY A 217 -20.02 3.14 21.96
N HIS A 218 -20.37 1.86 22.10
CA HIS A 218 -21.29 1.14 21.20
C HIS A 218 -22.72 1.68 21.34
N HIS A 219 -23.16 1.95 22.56
CA HIS A 219 -24.46 2.54 22.88
C HIS A 219 -24.29 3.90 23.55
N PRO A 220 -23.67 4.87 22.87
CA PRO A 220 -23.37 6.15 23.50
C PRO A 220 -24.66 6.87 23.87
N LEU A 221 -24.61 7.73 24.89
CA LEU A 221 -25.75 8.59 25.20
C LEU A 221 -26.09 9.49 23.99
N ASN A 222 -27.36 9.87 23.87
CA ASN A 222 -27.82 10.78 22.82
C ASN A 222 -28.51 11.99 23.48
N GLN A 223 -27.83 13.15 23.53
CA GLN A 223 -28.33 14.37 24.21
C GLN A 223 -29.44 15.04 23.41
N SER A 224 -29.35 14.99 22.07
CA SER A 224 -30.36 15.55 21.18
C SER A 224 -31.71 14.84 21.32
N GLN A 225 -31.71 13.59 21.79
CA GLN A 225 -32.90 12.80 22.13
C GLN A 225 -33.22 12.77 23.64
N GLY A 226 -32.57 13.62 24.44
CA GLY A 226 -32.86 13.80 25.87
C GLY A 226 -32.06 12.93 26.84
N GLY A 227 -31.03 12.23 26.36
CA GLY A 227 -30.07 11.49 27.19
C GLY A 227 -29.10 12.41 27.95
N ASN A 228 -28.40 11.83 28.92
CA ASN A 228 -27.35 12.47 29.71
C ASN A 228 -26.15 11.52 29.96
N ILE A 229 -25.07 12.03 30.56
CA ILE A 229 -23.80 11.30 30.80
C ILE A 229 -23.93 10.03 31.66
N THR A 230 -25.09 9.79 32.27
CA THR A 230 -25.34 8.57 33.05
C THR A 230 -26.33 7.61 32.38
N THR A 231 -26.68 7.82 31.10
CA THR A 231 -27.74 7.04 30.40
C THR A 231 -27.25 6.20 29.22
N GLY A 232 -25.99 6.32 28.83
CA GLY A 232 -25.39 5.53 27.75
C GLY A 232 -23.90 5.33 27.98
N ASP A 233 -23.26 4.68 27.02
CA ASP A 233 -21.85 4.35 27.07
C ASP A 233 -20.99 5.61 27.07
N VAL A 234 -19.95 5.59 27.90
CA VAL A 234 -18.94 6.65 28.00
C VAL A 234 -17.54 6.06 27.81
N LEU A 235 -16.64 6.86 27.24
CA LEU A 235 -15.23 6.53 27.15
C LEU A 235 -14.47 6.95 28.39
N ASN A 236 -13.56 6.08 28.82
CA ASN A 236 -12.65 6.35 29.91
C ASN A 236 -11.23 6.06 29.46
N ILE A 237 -10.35 7.05 29.66
CA ILE A 237 -8.94 6.95 29.29
C ILE A 237 -8.15 6.46 30.51
N SER A 238 -7.47 5.33 30.35
CA SER A 238 -6.49 4.87 31.31
C SER A 238 -5.13 5.48 31.00
N GLN A 239 -4.58 6.20 32.00
CA GLN A 239 -3.18 6.60 32.01
C GLN A 239 -2.29 5.59 32.78
N ALA A 240 -2.89 4.52 33.32
CA ALA A 240 -2.18 3.49 34.05
C ALA A 240 -1.64 2.42 33.09
N GLY A 241 -0.38 2.02 33.24
CA GLY A 241 0.29 1.05 32.38
C GLY A 241 1.50 1.62 31.63
N SER A 242 2.03 0.88 30.65
CA SER A 242 3.17 1.32 29.83
C SER A 242 2.76 2.27 28.68
N THR A 243 1.48 2.27 28.30
CA THR A 243 0.91 3.08 27.20
C THR A 243 -0.49 3.57 27.58
N THR A 244 -0.93 4.69 26.99
CA THR A 244 -2.27 5.24 27.20
C THR A 244 -3.29 4.40 26.44
N SER A 245 -4.39 4.02 27.09
CA SER A 245 -5.44 3.19 26.51
C SER A 245 -6.83 3.78 26.78
N PHE A 246 -7.83 3.29 26.05
CA PHE A 246 -9.23 3.58 26.38
C PHE A 246 -10.02 2.31 26.65
N GLY A 247 -11.01 2.46 27.54
CA GLY A 247 -12.09 1.51 27.79
C GLY A 247 -13.45 2.18 27.66
N VAL A 248 -14.51 1.43 27.96
CA VAL A 248 -15.91 1.87 27.89
C VAL A 248 -16.55 1.62 29.26
N ASN A 249 -17.30 2.59 29.78
CA ASN A 249 -17.93 2.55 31.11
C ASN A 249 -16.97 2.25 32.28
N GLY A 250 -15.68 2.49 32.05
CA GLY A 250 -14.58 2.12 32.92
C GLY A 250 -13.28 2.01 32.11
N ASN A 251 -12.17 1.76 32.79
CA ASN A 251 -10.85 1.74 32.15
C ASN A 251 -10.58 0.48 31.29
N ALA A 252 -11.60 -0.34 31.04
CA ALA A 252 -11.55 -1.50 30.16
C ALA A 252 -12.93 -1.70 29.51
N ILE A 253 -12.95 -2.38 28.36
CA ILE A 253 -14.15 -2.83 27.65
C ILE A 253 -14.57 -4.19 28.22
N ASN A 254 -15.68 -4.19 28.94
CA ASN A 254 -16.30 -5.38 29.51
C ASN A 254 -17.07 -6.16 28.43
N PRO A 255 -17.37 -7.45 28.66
CA PRO A 255 -18.26 -8.20 27.78
C PRO A 255 -19.59 -7.46 27.57
N THR A 256 -20.12 -7.49 26.35
CA THR A 256 -21.26 -6.69 25.83
C THR A 256 -20.98 -5.23 25.51
N GLU A 257 -19.81 -4.70 25.88
CA GLU A 257 -19.40 -3.35 25.53
C GLU A 257 -18.57 -3.33 24.25
N GLY A 258 -18.49 -2.15 23.63
CA GLY A 258 -17.68 -1.92 22.45
C GLY A 258 -17.52 -0.44 22.17
N ALA A 259 -16.73 -0.12 21.16
CA ALA A 259 -16.52 1.26 20.73
C ALA A 259 -16.58 1.38 19.20
N PHE A 260 -17.25 2.43 18.74
CA PHE A 260 -17.14 2.89 17.37
C PHE A 260 -15.91 3.78 17.21
N ILE A 261 -15.17 3.57 16.14
CA ILE A 261 -14.05 4.43 15.73
C ILE A 261 -14.34 4.88 14.30
N THR A 262 -14.52 6.19 14.11
CA THR A 262 -14.85 6.80 12.81
C THR A 262 -13.69 7.65 12.33
N TYR A 263 -13.30 7.52 11.07
CA TYR A 263 -12.16 8.22 10.50
C TYR A 263 -12.63 9.52 9.86
N VAL A 264 -12.06 10.65 10.27
CA VAL A 264 -12.56 11.98 9.89
C VAL A 264 -11.44 12.94 9.51
N THR A 265 -11.78 14.08 8.92
CA THR A 265 -10.88 15.21 8.66
C THR A 265 -11.56 16.53 8.99
N GLY A 266 -10.75 17.55 9.27
CA GLY A 266 -11.23 18.91 9.52
C GLY A 266 -11.88 19.07 10.88
N THR A 267 -11.45 18.29 11.87
CA THR A 267 -11.92 18.44 13.25
C THR A 267 -11.60 19.84 13.78
N ASN A 268 -12.54 20.45 14.49
CA ASN A 268 -12.27 21.68 15.24
C ASN A 268 -11.13 21.44 16.26
N THR A 269 -10.07 22.24 16.17
CA THR A 269 -8.85 22.03 16.96
C THR A 269 -9.06 22.15 18.46
N ASN A 270 -10.14 22.80 18.93
CA ASN A 270 -10.49 22.82 20.35
C ASN A 270 -11.01 21.45 20.81
N PHE A 271 -11.73 20.73 19.94
CA PHE A 271 -12.32 19.42 20.25
C PHE A 271 -11.44 18.24 19.78
N LEU A 272 -10.13 18.49 19.69
CA LEU A 272 -9.10 17.52 19.32
C LEU A 272 -8.13 17.38 20.49
N VAL A 273 -7.81 16.15 20.88
CA VAL A 273 -6.78 15.87 21.90
C VAL A 273 -5.43 16.43 21.45
N PRO A 274 -4.69 17.17 22.31
CA PRO A 274 -4.89 17.35 23.76
C PRO A 274 -5.64 18.63 24.17
N ASN A 275 -6.22 19.39 23.23
CA ASN A 275 -6.96 20.61 23.55
C ASN A 275 -8.37 20.32 24.10
N LEU A 276 -8.95 19.19 23.69
CA LEU A 276 -10.26 18.73 24.16
C LEU A 276 -10.25 18.51 25.67
N ASP A 277 -11.12 19.21 26.40
CA ASP A 277 -11.35 18.96 27.82
C ASP A 277 -12.56 18.05 28.08
N GLN A 278 -12.70 17.57 29.31
CA GLN A 278 -13.78 16.66 29.69
C GLN A 278 -15.18 17.27 29.52
N ASN A 279 -15.37 18.55 29.88
CA ASN A 279 -16.70 19.17 29.77
C ASN A 279 -17.09 19.36 28.30
N GLU A 280 -16.12 19.64 27.44
CA GLU A 280 -16.32 19.72 26.00
C GLU A 280 -16.59 18.34 25.40
N ALA A 281 -15.89 17.30 25.87
CA ALA A 281 -16.04 15.91 25.45
C ALA A 281 -17.38 15.28 25.87
N ASP A 282 -18.08 15.90 26.83
CA ASP A 282 -19.42 15.50 27.28
C ASP A 282 -20.55 16.11 26.42
N VAL A 283 -20.25 17.00 25.49
CA VAL A 283 -21.27 17.70 24.68
C VAL A 283 -21.32 17.10 23.28
N GLU A 284 -22.45 16.48 22.94
CA GLU A 284 -22.66 15.80 21.66
C GLU A 284 -22.45 16.72 20.44
N ALA A 285 -22.87 17.98 20.54
CA ALA A 285 -22.69 18.97 19.49
C ALA A 285 -21.22 19.33 19.21
N ASN A 286 -20.28 18.96 20.09
CA ASN A 286 -18.85 19.22 19.93
C ASN A 286 -18.13 18.12 19.13
N ILE A 287 -18.84 17.10 18.63
CA ILE A 287 -18.31 16.15 17.63
C ILE A 287 -18.21 16.88 16.27
N ASP A 288 -17.30 17.83 16.16
CA ASP A 288 -17.22 18.79 15.05
C ASP A 288 -16.08 18.42 14.08
N PHE A 289 -16.44 17.88 12.91
CA PHE A 289 -15.54 17.54 11.80
C PHE A 289 -16.21 17.86 10.46
N GLN A 290 -15.44 17.86 9.37
CA GLN A 290 -15.95 18.24 8.04
C GLN A 290 -16.29 17.05 7.14
N ASN A 291 -15.40 16.06 7.07
CA ASN A 291 -15.56 14.90 6.18
C ASN A 291 -15.14 13.60 6.86
N VAL A 292 -15.63 12.48 6.35
CA VAL A 292 -15.13 11.13 6.65
C VAL A 292 -13.98 10.73 5.73
N VAL A 293 -13.11 9.83 6.19
CA VAL A 293 -11.96 9.30 5.44
C VAL A 293 -12.12 7.83 5.19
N ASN A 294 -11.89 7.41 3.94
CA ASN A 294 -11.92 6.02 3.56
C ASN A 294 -10.57 5.32 3.80
N ALA A 295 -10.64 4.10 4.30
CA ALA A 295 -9.53 3.19 4.49
C ALA A 295 -9.83 1.83 3.84
N THR A 296 -8.77 1.09 3.51
CA THR A 296 -8.84 -0.29 2.99
C THR A 296 -8.50 -1.33 4.05
N GLY A 297 -7.99 -0.88 5.19
CA GLY A 297 -7.67 -1.73 6.33
C GLY A 297 -7.50 -0.92 7.61
N ALA A 298 -7.50 -1.63 8.73
CA ALA A 298 -7.26 -1.02 10.03
C ALA A 298 -6.62 -2.04 10.99
N SER A 299 -6.19 -1.55 12.15
CA SER A 299 -5.59 -2.36 13.19
C SER A 299 -5.86 -1.79 14.57
N PHE A 300 -5.87 -2.64 15.59
CA PHE A 300 -5.82 -2.21 16.98
C PHE A 300 -4.84 -3.08 17.78
N THR A 301 -4.34 -2.52 18.88
CA THR A 301 -3.49 -3.23 19.84
C THR A 301 -4.21 -3.38 21.17
N VAL A 302 -4.20 -4.59 21.72
CA VAL A 302 -4.66 -4.86 23.09
C VAL A 302 -3.60 -4.31 24.05
N ASN A 303 -3.92 -3.25 24.80
CA ASN A 303 -2.95 -2.69 25.75
C ASN A 303 -2.82 -3.56 26.99
N GLN A 304 -3.94 -4.06 27.50
CA GLN A 304 -4.02 -4.91 28.67
C GLN A 304 -5.31 -5.73 28.64
N THR A 305 -5.22 -6.96 29.15
CA THR A 305 -6.36 -7.79 29.50
C THR A 305 -6.55 -7.86 31.02
N ASN A 306 -7.77 -8.17 31.46
CA ASN A 306 -8.02 -8.58 32.85
C ASN A 306 -8.86 -9.86 32.83
N PRO A 307 -8.31 -11.00 33.31
CA PRO A 307 -6.98 -11.18 33.90
C PRO A 307 -5.85 -10.91 32.89
N GLY A 308 -4.66 -10.52 33.36
CA GLY A 308 -3.55 -10.00 32.53
C GLY A 308 -3.00 -10.90 31.42
N VAL A 309 -3.36 -12.19 31.41
CA VAL A 309 -2.97 -13.17 30.38
C VAL A 309 -4.11 -13.41 29.38
N GLY A 310 -5.30 -12.83 29.57
CA GLY A 310 -6.50 -13.14 28.81
C GLY A 310 -7.11 -14.50 29.19
N PRO A 311 -7.87 -15.15 28.30
CA PRO A 311 -8.14 -14.76 26.92
C PRO A 311 -9.35 -13.82 26.82
N VAL A 312 -9.38 -12.94 25.82
CA VAL A 312 -10.62 -12.23 25.43
C VAL A 312 -11.02 -12.61 24.02
N THR A 313 -12.33 -12.53 23.76
CA THR A 313 -12.89 -12.71 22.42
C THR A 313 -13.47 -11.39 21.93
N VAL A 314 -13.04 -10.98 20.73
CA VAL A 314 -13.39 -9.71 20.10
C VAL A 314 -14.10 -9.96 18.79
N LYS A 315 -15.14 -9.16 18.54
CA LYS A 315 -15.76 -9.03 17.22
C LYS A 315 -15.41 -7.66 16.63
N ILE A 316 -15.06 -7.64 15.35
CA ILE A 316 -14.87 -6.41 14.57
C ILE A 316 -15.85 -6.40 13.41
N THR A 317 -16.60 -5.30 13.32
CA THR A 317 -17.53 -5.02 12.23
C THR A 317 -17.10 -3.73 11.53
N ALA A 318 -16.98 -3.73 10.20
CA ALA A 318 -16.59 -2.55 9.43
C ALA A 318 -17.77 -1.94 8.67
N PHE A 319 -17.76 -0.61 8.54
CA PHE A 319 -18.86 0.15 7.99
C PHE A 319 -18.39 1.31 7.10
N ASN A 320 -19.27 1.70 6.19
CA ASN A 320 -19.23 2.99 5.52
C ASN A 320 -20.42 3.85 5.97
N THR A 321 -20.12 5.03 6.47
CA THR A 321 -21.07 6.02 6.96
C THR A 321 -20.99 7.33 6.16
N ALA A 322 -22.01 8.19 6.29
CA ALA A 322 -22.01 9.54 5.76
C ALA A 322 -21.23 10.50 6.69
N SER A 323 -20.94 11.71 6.21
CA SER A 323 -20.40 12.77 7.09
C SER A 323 -21.53 13.39 7.92
N GLU A 324 -21.57 13.04 9.19
CA GLU A 324 -22.64 13.40 10.12
C GLU A 324 -22.07 14.08 11.38
N PRO A 325 -21.56 15.32 11.31
CA PRO A 325 -21.00 15.98 12.49
C PRO A 325 -22.08 16.49 13.46
N GLY A 326 -21.63 16.80 14.67
CA GLY A 326 -22.42 17.26 15.80
C GLY A 326 -23.39 16.18 16.28
N VAL A 327 -24.61 16.60 16.60
CA VAL A 327 -25.68 15.70 17.06
C VAL A 327 -26.06 14.61 16.06
N ASN A 328 -25.85 14.87 14.75
CA ASN A 328 -26.15 13.88 13.74
C ASN A 328 -25.24 12.65 13.85
N PHE A 329 -24.06 12.77 14.47
CA PHE A 329 -23.11 11.68 14.58
C PHE A 329 -23.68 10.50 15.36
N ILE A 330 -24.31 10.79 16.50
CA ILE A 330 -24.91 9.77 17.37
C ILE A 330 -26.26 9.31 16.81
N ASP A 331 -27.07 10.25 16.31
CA ASP A 331 -28.36 9.93 15.65
C ASP A 331 -28.18 8.98 14.45
N GLY A 332 -27.06 9.10 13.74
CA GLY A 332 -26.75 8.36 12.51
C GLY A 332 -26.12 6.99 12.69
N LEU A 333 -25.69 6.59 13.90
CA LEU A 333 -24.96 5.33 14.16
C LEU A 333 -25.69 4.05 13.69
N THR A 334 -27.01 4.10 13.47
CA THR A 334 -27.81 2.95 13.03
C THR A 334 -28.03 2.88 11.51
N GLY A 335 -27.63 3.92 10.77
CA GLY A 335 -27.84 4.06 9.32
C GLY A 335 -26.68 3.57 8.45
N ASP A 336 -25.67 2.97 9.05
CA ASP A 336 -24.41 2.65 8.38
C ASP A 336 -24.50 1.45 7.44
N THR A 337 -23.72 1.48 6.36
CA THR A 337 -23.61 0.37 5.41
C THR A 337 -22.48 -0.57 5.82
N HIS A 338 -22.79 -1.85 6.02
CA HIS A 338 -21.78 -2.88 6.32
C HIS A 338 -20.76 -3.06 5.18
N VAL A 339 -19.50 -3.28 5.55
CA VAL A 339 -18.40 -3.59 4.63
C VAL A 339 -17.69 -4.86 5.10
N ALA A 340 -17.66 -5.87 4.24
CA ALA A 340 -17.04 -7.15 4.57
C ALA A 340 -15.52 -7.03 4.78
N ILE A 341 -15.04 -7.62 5.88
CA ILE A 341 -13.63 -7.91 6.11
C ILE A 341 -13.26 -9.13 5.27
N THR A 342 -12.14 -9.05 4.55
CA THR A 342 -11.73 -10.07 3.56
C THR A 342 -10.44 -10.78 3.93
N SER A 343 -9.58 -10.16 4.74
CA SER A 343 -8.39 -10.81 5.28
C SER A 343 -7.96 -10.17 6.60
N PHE A 344 -7.15 -10.91 7.35
CA PHE A 344 -6.62 -10.47 8.63
C PHE A 344 -5.20 -11.00 8.85
N SER A 345 -4.50 -10.39 9.80
CA SER A 345 -3.24 -10.87 10.34
C SER A 345 -3.19 -10.61 11.83
N LEU A 346 -2.64 -11.57 12.58
CA LEU A 346 -2.44 -11.48 14.02
C LEU A 346 -0.94 -11.43 14.31
N THR A 347 -0.54 -10.53 15.19
CA THR A 347 0.79 -10.55 15.81
C THR A 347 0.62 -10.91 17.27
N ASP A 348 0.99 -12.15 17.62
CA ASP A 348 0.96 -12.69 18.98
C ASP A 348 2.13 -12.13 19.80
N PHE A 349 1.80 -11.37 20.84
CA PHE A 349 2.74 -10.96 21.87
C PHE A 349 2.61 -11.94 23.03
N VAL A 350 3.47 -12.95 23.00
CA VAL A 350 3.47 -14.05 23.97
C VAL A 350 3.61 -13.55 25.41
N VAL A 351 2.47 -13.45 26.10
CA VAL A 351 2.39 -13.18 27.55
C VAL A 351 2.11 -14.49 28.29
N LYS A 352 2.89 -14.75 29.36
CA LYS A 352 2.77 -15.96 30.18
C LYS A 352 2.62 -15.62 31.64
N THR A 353 1.68 -16.29 32.31
CA THR A 353 1.58 -16.31 33.78
C THR A 353 1.61 -17.75 34.26
N GLY A 354 2.69 -18.15 34.93
CA GLY A 354 2.94 -19.55 35.24
C GLY A 354 3.09 -20.39 33.96
N ASN A 355 2.26 -21.43 33.82
CA ASN A 355 2.21 -22.28 32.62
C ASN A 355 1.09 -21.89 31.64
N THR A 356 0.35 -20.81 31.92
CA THR A 356 -0.77 -20.37 31.08
C THR A 356 -0.29 -19.37 30.04
N GLN A 357 -0.62 -19.65 28.78
CA GLN A 357 -0.46 -18.81 27.61
C GLN A 357 -1.67 -19.05 26.70
N PHE A 358 -2.13 -18.03 25.99
CA PHE A 358 -3.06 -18.16 24.88
C PHE A 358 -2.37 -17.76 23.58
N THR A 359 -2.78 -18.38 22.49
CA THR A 359 -2.39 -17.99 21.14
C THR A 359 -3.68 -17.53 20.46
N PRO A 360 -3.74 -16.30 19.96
CA PRO A 360 -4.95 -15.79 19.35
C PRO A 360 -5.24 -16.53 18.04
N ASP A 361 -6.52 -16.79 17.80
CA ASP A 361 -7.04 -17.37 16.56
C ASP A 361 -8.18 -16.52 16.03
N ALA A 362 -8.35 -16.45 14.71
CA ALA A 362 -9.35 -15.60 14.10
C ALA A 362 -10.04 -16.25 12.90
N SER A 363 -11.29 -15.85 12.68
CA SER A 363 -12.11 -16.28 11.55
C SER A 363 -13.00 -15.14 11.08
N ILE A 364 -13.28 -15.10 9.78
CA ILE A 364 -14.28 -14.20 9.21
C ILE A 364 -15.60 -14.98 9.13
N ASP A 365 -16.67 -14.42 9.69
CA ASP A 365 -17.97 -15.06 9.69
C ASP A 365 -18.71 -14.90 8.34
N ALA A 366 -19.92 -15.48 8.25
CA ALA A 366 -20.71 -15.43 7.02
C ALA A 366 -21.22 -14.02 6.65
N ASN A 367 -21.26 -13.09 7.61
CA ASN A 367 -21.63 -11.70 7.36
C ASN A 367 -20.42 -10.87 6.92
N GLY A 368 -19.20 -11.37 7.09
CA GLY A 368 -17.96 -10.64 6.81
C GLY A 368 -17.41 -9.91 8.03
N ASP A 369 -17.82 -10.31 9.24
CA ASP A 369 -17.28 -9.78 10.50
C ASP A 369 -16.09 -10.61 10.96
N LEU A 370 -15.09 -9.97 11.57
CA LEU A 370 -13.91 -10.67 12.08
C LEU A 370 -14.10 -11.05 13.55
N ILE A 371 -14.04 -12.34 13.84
CA ILE A 371 -14.11 -12.90 15.19
C ILE A 371 -12.71 -13.38 15.59
N ILE A 372 -12.18 -12.85 16.68
CA ILE A 372 -10.87 -13.20 17.22
C ILE A 372 -11.04 -13.75 18.63
N THR A 373 -10.56 -14.96 18.87
CA THR A 373 -10.54 -15.60 20.20
C THR A 373 -9.12 -15.65 20.73
N GLY A 374 -8.95 -15.76 22.03
CA GLY A 374 -7.64 -16.03 22.63
C GLY A 374 -6.71 -14.81 22.72
N LEU A 375 -7.22 -13.59 22.52
CA LEU A 375 -6.40 -12.38 22.61
C LEU A 375 -5.85 -12.17 24.02
N SER A 376 -4.59 -11.73 24.07
CA SER A 376 -3.86 -11.41 25.28
C SER A 376 -3.27 -9.99 25.23
N THR A 377 -2.71 -9.57 26.36
CA THR A 377 -2.02 -8.28 26.50
C THR A 377 -0.89 -8.16 25.47
N GLY A 378 -0.89 -7.07 24.69
CA GLY A 378 0.11 -6.77 23.67
C GLY A 378 -0.25 -7.21 22.26
N ASP A 379 -1.19 -8.14 22.09
CA ASP A 379 -1.57 -8.65 20.77
C ASP A 379 -2.02 -7.53 19.84
N LYS A 380 -1.63 -7.64 18.57
CA LYS A 380 -2.09 -6.74 17.50
C LYS A 380 -2.95 -7.49 16.50
N VAL A 381 -4.14 -6.95 16.25
CA VAL A 381 -5.05 -7.42 15.20
C VAL A 381 -5.03 -6.41 14.06
N SER A 382 -4.83 -6.88 12.83
CA SER A 382 -4.93 -6.06 11.61
C SER A 382 -5.84 -6.75 10.60
N TRP A 383 -6.60 -5.97 9.82
CA TRP A 383 -7.53 -6.48 8.83
C TRP A 383 -7.60 -5.60 7.59
N THR A 384 -8.10 -6.18 6.49
CA THR A 384 -8.46 -5.47 5.26
C THR A 384 -9.90 -5.75 4.87
N THR A 385 -10.52 -4.80 4.17
CA THR A 385 -11.91 -4.86 3.74
C THR A 385 -12.03 -4.99 2.22
N GLY A 386 -13.11 -5.61 1.75
CA GLY A 386 -13.37 -5.80 0.31
C GLY A 386 -13.78 -4.53 -0.43
N ALA A 387 -14.17 -3.48 0.30
CA ALA A 387 -14.41 -2.14 -0.20
C ALA A 387 -13.87 -1.12 0.81
N ASN A 388 -13.92 0.16 0.46
CA ASN A 388 -13.59 1.24 1.37
C ASN A 388 -14.53 1.25 2.59
N HIS A 389 -13.97 1.43 3.78
CA HIS A 389 -14.72 1.64 5.02
C HIS A 389 -14.20 2.90 5.73
N ASN A 390 -15.02 3.52 6.56
CA ASN A 390 -14.67 4.75 7.28
C ASN A 390 -15.10 4.74 8.75
N ARG A 391 -15.67 3.63 9.22
CA ARG A 391 -16.02 3.38 10.62
C ARG A 391 -15.86 1.90 10.94
N VAL A 392 -15.50 1.59 12.18
CA VAL A 392 -15.49 0.22 12.71
C VAL A 392 -16.13 0.18 14.09
N LEU A 393 -16.73 -0.95 14.42
CA LEU A 393 -17.17 -1.32 15.76
C LEU A 393 -16.28 -2.45 16.27
N ILE A 394 -15.67 -2.26 17.44
CA ILE A 394 -14.88 -3.29 18.14
C ILE A 394 -15.61 -3.65 19.42
N GLU A 395 -16.01 -4.91 19.56
CA GLU A 395 -16.86 -5.40 20.65
C GLU A 395 -16.17 -6.51 21.44
N ASN A 396 -16.34 -6.50 22.77
CA ASN A 396 -16.02 -7.63 23.61
C ASN A 396 -17.21 -8.60 23.64
N ILE A 397 -17.06 -9.75 23.00
CA ILE A 397 -18.09 -10.79 22.92
C ILE A 397 -17.76 -12.02 23.77
N SER A 398 -16.84 -11.89 24.73
CA SER A 398 -16.35 -13.02 25.54
C SER A 398 -17.45 -13.74 26.33
N ASN A 399 -18.61 -13.11 26.57
CA ASN A 399 -19.74 -13.72 27.29
C ASN A 399 -20.69 -14.54 26.40
N VAL A 400 -20.49 -14.52 25.07
CA VAL A 400 -21.34 -15.19 24.09
C VAL A 400 -20.55 -15.98 23.05
N ASP A 401 -19.25 -16.16 23.27
CA ASP A 401 -18.33 -16.87 22.37
C ASP A 401 -18.37 -18.41 22.53
N GLY A 402 -19.03 -18.91 23.58
CA GLY A 402 -19.10 -20.34 23.88
C GLY A 402 -17.84 -20.91 24.53
N ILE A 403 -16.90 -20.07 24.96
CA ILE A 403 -15.67 -20.44 25.65
C ILE A 403 -15.91 -20.36 27.16
N ALA A 404 -15.62 -21.44 27.89
CA ALA A 404 -15.82 -21.43 29.33
C ALA A 404 -14.65 -20.75 30.05
N GLY A 405 -14.96 -19.82 30.95
CA GLY A 405 -13.98 -19.22 31.87
C GLY A 405 -13.39 -17.87 31.44
N ASN A 406 -13.89 -17.27 30.37
CA ASN A 406 -13.56 -15.91 29.95
C ASN A 406 -14.78 -14.97 29.86
N ASP A 407 -15.97 -15.40 30.27
CA ASP A 407 -17.23 -14.62 30.20
C ASP A 407 -17.20 -13.25 30.91
N ASN A 408 -16.20 -13.00 31.75
CA ASN A 408 -16.00 -11.76 32.50
C ASN A 408 -14.65 -11.09 32.20
N ASN A 409 -13.92 -11.57 31.18
CA ASN A 409 -12.62 -11.02 30.84
C ASN A 409 -12.79 -9.71 30.07
N THR A 410 -11.94 -8.75 30.39
CA THR A 410 -11.98 -7.39 29.83
C THR A 410 -10.69 -7.08 29.12
N PHE A 411 -10.72 -6.10 28.23
CA PHE A 411 -9.51 -5.56 27.61
C PHE A 411 -9.62 -4.06 27.39
N ASP A 412 -8.50 -3.38 27.19
CA ASP A 412 -8.46 -2.01 26.73
C ASP A 412 -7.68 -1.88 25.41
N ILE A 413 -7.95 -0.81 24.67
CA ILE A 413 -7.32 -0.55 23.37
C ILE A 413 -6.21 0.47 23.56
N GLY A 414 -4.98 0.10 23.20
CA GLY A 414 -3.77 0.93 23.38
C GLY A 414 -3.33 1.74 22.18
N GLY A 415 -3.85 1.38 21.01
CA GLY A 415 -3.53 2.05 19.76
C GLY A 415 -4.46 1.59 18.68
N PHE A 416 -4.67 2.47 17.72
CA PHE A 416 -5.46 2.20 16.53
C PHE A 416 -4.69 2.68 15.31
N GLY A 417 -4.83 1.99 14.18
CA GLY A 417 -4.24 2.44 12.94
C GLY A 417 -5.12 2.13 11.75
N ILE A 418 -5.03 2.94 10.70
CA ILE A 418 -5.73 2.74 9.44
C ILE A 418 -4.73 2.64 8.29
N VAL A 419 -5.08 1.85 7.28
CA VAL A 419 -4.40 1.85 5.98
C VAL A 419 -5.28 2.65 5.04
N THR A 420 -4.79 3.80 4.62
CA THR A 420 -5.53 4.65 3.68
C THR A 420 -5.61 3.97 2.33
N THR A 421 -6.67 4.24 1.58
CA THR A 421 -6.73 3.90 0.16
C THR A 421 -5.48 4.41 -0.56
N SER A 422 -5.08 3.78 -1.66
CA SER A 422 -4.09 4.33 -2.62
C SER A 422 -4.54 5.70 -3.13
N GLY A 423 -4.39 6.74 -2.32
CA GLY A 423 -5.00 8.04 -2.52
C GLY A 423 -4.13 8.96 -3.37
N SER A 424 -2.89 8.55 -3.62
CA SER A 424 -1.93 9.30 -4.43
C SER A 424 -1.23 8.36 -5.39
N SER A 425 -1.14 8.80 -6.65
CA SER A 425 -0.39 8.13 -7.71
C SER A 425 0.23 9.18 -8.62
N THR A 426 1.30 8.79 -9.31
CA THR A 426 1.90 9.60 -10.38
C THR A 426 2.12 8.74 -11.61
N PHE A 427 2.09 9.35 -12.79
CA PHE A 427 2.57 8.68 -14.00
C PHE A 427 4.07 8.43 -13.89
N VAL A 428 4.46 7.19 -14.17
CA VAL A 428 5.86 6.73 -14.17
C VAL A 428 6.25 6.09 -15.49
N GLY A 429 5.35 6.03 -16.48
CA GLY A 429 5.67 5.44 -17.78
C GLY A 429 6.85 6.12 -18.48
N GLN A 430 6.99 7.44 -18.30
CA GLN A 430 8.14 8.25 -18.72
C GLN A 430 9.46 7.96 -17.96
N GLN A 431 9.45 7.11 -16.93
CA GLN A 431 10.66 6.59 -16.27
C GLN A 431 11.12 5.26 -16.87
N ILE A 432 10.36 4.70 -17.81
CA ILE A 432 10.65 3.46 -18.54
C ILE A 432 10.94 3.86 -19.98
N VAL A 433 12.21 3.92 -20.34
CA VAL A 433 12.67 4.35 -21.66
C VAL A 433 13.31 3.16 -22.37
N ILE A 434 13.01 3.02 -23.65
CA ILE A 434 13.58 2.00 -24.53
C ILE A 434 14.13 2.73 -25.76
N GLU A 435 15.40 2.55 -26.04
CA GLU A 435 16.09 3.13 -27.20
C GLU A 435 16.23 2.10 -28.32
N ASP A 436 16.37 2.58 -29.56
CA ASP A 436 16.44 1.75 -30.77
C ASP A 436 17.73 0.90 -30.80
N ASP A 437 17.84 -0.08 -31.70
CA ASP A 437 19.03 -0.94 -31.83
C ASP A 437 20.22 -0.30 -32.57
N GLY A 438 20.10 0.99 -32.89
CA GLY A 438 21.07 1.76 -33.64
C GLY A 438 21.20 1.34 -35.11
N PRO A 439 21.85 2.16 -35.95
CA PRO A 439 22.05 1.79 -37.35
C PRO A 439 22.97 0.57 -37.43
N THR A 440 22.51 -0.50 -38.09
CA THR A 440 23.37 -1.65 -38.41
C THR A 440 24.59 -1.19 -39.21
N ALA A 441 25.79 -1.29 -38.63
CA ALA A 441 27.04 -0.91 -39.30
C ALA A 441 27.30 -1.81 -40.51
N GLY A 442 26.93 -1.33 -41.70
CA GLY A 442 27.21 -1.98 -42.98
C GLY A 442 28.69 -1.89 -43.35
N ILE A 443 29.57 -2.64 -42.68
CA ILE A 443 30.96 -2.78 -43.11
C ILE A 443 30.98 -3.68 -44.36
N VAL A 444 30.91 -3.05 -45.54
CA VAL A 444 31.29 -3.71 -46.79
C VAL A 444 32.81 -3.86 -46.76
N GLN A 445 33.32 -5.00 -46.29
CA GLN A 445 34.74 -5.32 -46.50
C GLN A 445 34.97 -5.51 -48.01
N GLY A 446 35.58 -4.52 -48.65
CA GLY A 446 36.13 -4.67 -49.99
C GLY A 446 37.09 -5.87 -49.99
N ALA A 447 36.97 -6.75 -50.98
CA ALA A 447 37.83 -7.92 -51.09
C ALA A 447 39.32 -7.52 -50.99
N PRO A 448 40.14 -8.22 -50.20
CA PRO A 448 41.56 -7.89 -50.10
C PRO A 448 42.22 -8.05 -51.47
N THR A 449 42.67 -6.96 -52.07
CA THR A 449 43.52 -7.01 -53.26
C THR A 449 44.95 -7.29 -52.84
N VAL A 450 45.46 -8.48 -53.17
CA VAL A 450 46.89 -8.79 -53.08
C VAL A 450 47.57 -8.20 -54.32
N ALA A 451 48.45 -7.23 -54.12
CA ALA A 451 49.37 -6.79 -55.17
C ALA A 451 50.62 -7.69 -55.13
N HIS A 452 50.84 -8.49 -56.17
CA HIS A 452 52.12 -9.15 -56.39
C HIS A 452 53.07 -8.16 -57.07
N ASP A 453 54.19 -7.88 -56.43
CA ASP A 453 55.32 -7.19 -57.04
C ASP A 453 56.16 -8.21 -57.82
N GLU A 454 55.97 -8.27 -59.14
CA GLU A 454 56.71 -9.14 -60.07
C GLU A 454 58.00 -8.45 -60.58
N THR A 455 58.63 -7.58 -59.79
CA THR A 455 59.92 -7.02 -60.19
C THR A 455 60.99 -8.11 -60.18
N ALA A 456 61.46 -8.53 -61.35
CA ALA A 456 62.54 -9.50 -61.48
C ALA A 456 63.82 -8.97 -60.79
N GLY A 457 64.18 -9.59 -59.67
CA GLY A 457 65.43 -9.32 -58.97
C GLY A 457 66.64 -9.70 -59.83
N VAL A 458 67.53 -8.73 -60.06
CA VAL A 458 68.88 -9.00 -60.57
C VAL A 458 69.63 -9.74 -59.46
N GLN A 459 69.86 -11.04 -59.65
CA GLN A 459 70.77 -11.81 -58.80
C GLN A 459 72.21 -11.43 -59.16
N ALA A 460 72.91 -10.79 -58.24
CA ALA A 460 74.36 -10.59 -58.27
C ALA A 460 75.00 -11.30 -57.07
#